data_AF-A0A955JF54-F1
#
_entry.id   AF-A0A955JF54-F1
#
_cell.length_a   1.000
_cell.length_b   1.000
_cell.length_c   1.000
_cell.angle_alpha   90.00
_cell.angle_beta   90.00
_cell.angle_gamma   90.00
#
_symmetry.space_group_name_H-M   'P 1'
#
loop_
_entity.id
_entity.type
_entity.pdbx_description
1 polymer ?
#
loop_
_entity_poly.entity_id
_entity_poly.type
_entity_poly.pdbx_seq_one_letter_code
_entity_poly.pdbx_strand_id
1 'polypeptide(L)'
;MRRLKPRSRSEYSMRCHLTRVLVLLLVTRILGAQTPEPAVSAAENDAERIAREIEKQVAKLRGLEFLHPTQIGVHDREELRRFLVDEMSRELPKEALLDQQRAMILLGLLPEGTQLESLILDLLSEQVAGFYDPKKKALFLIELAEGDAAGEKLQRITMSHELVHALQDQHFDLEKLLAIEDDDDRVTAVKSVIEGDATLAMLLFEAKGLPVERGLTLLPTTLDGLKPMLAMAGGGGELGLPGGDALMSTPRVIADGLIFEYMAGAKFCIAN
;
A
#
# COMPACT_ATOMS: atom_id res chain seq x y z
N MET A 1 5.17 -46.88 -24.29
CA MET A 1 4.30 -45.80 -23.78
C MET A 1 4.36 -45.79 -22.24
N ARG A 2 5.13 -44.86 -21.64
CA ARG A 2 5.14 -44.68 -20.18
C ARG A 2 3.89 -43.91 -19.79
N ARG A 3 3.01 -44.51 -18.99
CA ARG A 3 1.86 -43.82 -18.39
C ARG A 3 2.39 -42.75 -17.43
N LEU A 4 2.13 -41.48 -17.73
CA LEU A 4 2.32 -40.39 -16.79
C LEU A 4 1.36 -40.61 -15.62
N LYS A 5 1.89 -40.67 -14.39
CA LYS A 5 1.08 -40.67 -13.16
C LYS A 5 0.30 -39.35 -13.11
N PRO A 6 -0.99 -39.36 -12.70
CA PRO A 6 -1.69 -38.12 -12.41
C PRO A 6 -1.01 -37.45 -11.22
N ARG A 7 -0.43 -36.27 -11.46
CA ARG A 7 0.06 -35.39 -10.39
C ARG A 7 -1.13 -34.93 -9.56
N SER A 8 -0.95 -34.87 -8.24
CA SER A 8 -2.01 -34.46 -7.31
C SER A 8 -2.42 -33.01 -7.59
N ARG A 9 -3.69 -32.65 -7.35
CA ARG A 9 -4.23 -31.30 -7.61
C ARG A 9 -3.45 -30.17 -6.89
N SER A 10 -2.64 -30.46 -5.87
CA SER A 10 -1.85 -29.44 -5.17
C SER A 10 -0.59 -29.02 -5.93
N GLU A 11 -0.15 -29.75 -6.98
CA GLU A 11 1.04 -29.39 -7.76
C GLU A 11 0.74 -28.42 -8.92
N TYR A 12 -0.54 -28.10 -9.16
CA TYR A 12 -1.01 -27.21 -10.23
C TYR A 12 -1.76 -25.97 -9.70
N SER A 13 -1.69 -25.69 -8.40
CA SER A 13 -2.03 -24.35 -7.92
C SER A 13 -0.90 -23.43 -8.39
N MET A 14 -1.07 -22.86 -9.58
CA MET A 14 -0.29 -21.72 -10.04
C MET A 14 -0.68 -20.56 -9.13
N ARG A 15 -0.08 -20.56 -7.93
CA ARG A 15 -0.29 -19.55 -6.90
C ARG A 15 0.03 -18.21 -7.54
N CYS A 16 -0.98 -17.38 -7.78
CA CYS A 16 -0.78 -16.10 -8.42
C CYS A 16 -0.31 -15.09 -7.36
N HIS A 17 0.90 -15.30 -6.87
CA HIS A 17 1.61 -14.48 -5.89
C HIS A 17 1.85 -12.99 -6.28
N LEU A 18 1.30 -12.46 -7.38
CA LEU A 18 1.64 -11.11 -7.86
C LEU A 18 0.70 -10.05 -7.27
N THR A 19 -0.59 -10.37 -7.14
CA THR A 19 -1.54 -9.60 -6.32
C THR A 19 -1.11 -9.58 -4.86
N ARG A 20 -0.32 -10.57 -4.41
CA ARG A 20 0.32 -10.55 -3.10
C ARG A 20 1.35 -9.43 -3.00
N VAL A 21 2.35 -9.38 -3.89
CA VAL A 21 3.50 -8.45 -3.80
C VAL A 21 3.17 -6.97 -3.95
N LEU A 22 2.21 -6.60 -4.80
CA LEU A 22 1.92 -5.18 -5.06
C LEU A 22 1.45 -4.40 -3.83
N VAL A 23 0.95 -5.08 -2.79
CA VAL A 23 0.45 -4.45 -1.54
C VAL A 23 1.01 -5.08 -0.27
N LEU A 24 1.73 -6.21 -0.34
CA LEU A 24 2.36 -6.81 0.84
C LEU A 24 3.54 -6.00 1.42
N LEU A 25 3.94 -4.90 0.77
CA LEU A 25 4.85 -3.92 1.37
C LEU A 25 4.18 -3.04 2.44
N LEU A 26 2.87 -3.25 2.70
CA LEU A 26 2.12 -2.60 3.77
C LEU A 26 1.59 -3.57 4.86
N VAL A 27 1.59 -4.90 4.66
CA VAL A 27 1.15 -5.83 5.72
C VAL A 27 1.74 -7.24 5.59
N THR A 28 2.81 -7.59 6.32
CA THR A 28 3.06 -9.01 6.67
C THR A 28 3.80 -9.20 7.97
N ARG A 29 4.10 -10.46 8.43
CA ARG A 29 4.82 -10.93 9.66
C ARG A 29 6.31 -11.32 9.47
N ILE A 30 7.17 -11.24 10.51
CA ILE A 30 8.20 -12.24 10.96
C ILE A 30 8.72 -11.88 12.40
N LEU A 31 8.88 -12.91 13.23
CA LEU A 31 9.49 -12.93 14.57
C LEU A 31 10.86 -12.24 14.69
N GLY A 32 10.96 -11.39 15.72
CA GLY A 32 12.01 -11.47 16.74
C GLY A 32 13.47 -11.35 16.31
N ALA A 33 13.94 -10.12 16.13
CA ALA A 33 15.29 -9.73 16.50
C ALA A 33 15.24 -8.30 17.08
N GLN A 34 15.54 -8.17 18.37
CA GLN A 34 15.74 -6.86 18.99
C GLN A 34 17.00 -6.23 18.38
N THR A 35 16.82 -5.22 17.54
CA THR A 35 17.89 -4.27 17.21
C THR A 35 17.87 -3.12 18.23
N PRO A 36 19.05 -2.61 18.62
CA PRO A 36 19.16 -1.58 19.65
C PRO A 36 18.47 -0.29 19.21
N GLU A 37 17.80 0.34 20.17
CA GLU A 37 17.08 1.61 20.05
C GLU A 37 18.04 2.71 19.53
N PRO A 38 17.83 3.27 18.32
CA PRO A 38 18.64 4.38 17.85
C PRO A 38 18.27 5.66 18.62
N ALA A 39 19.24 6.56 18.76
CA ALA A 39 18.99 7.88 19.34
C ALA A 39 17.98 8.64 18.45
N VAL A 40 16.80 8.96 19.01
CA VAL A 40 15.70 9.61 18.29
C VAL A 40 16.15 10.96 17.72
N SER A 41 16.06 11.12 16.40
CA SER A 41 16.44 12.33 15.67
C SER A 41 15.43 13.47 15.87
N ALA A 42 15.81 14.72 15.56
CA ALA A 42 14.89 15.85 15.61
C ALA A 42 13.70 15.68 14.63
N ALA A 43 13.95 15.09 13.46
CA ALA A 43 12.92 14.80 12.46
C ALA A 43 11.88 13.80 12.98
N GLU A 44 12.31 12.76 13.70
CA GLU A 44 11.40 11.79 14.33
C GLU A 44 10.51 12.44 15.39
N ASN A 45 11.06 13.34 16.21
CA ASN A 45 10.26 14.05 17.22
C ASN A 45 9.16 14.94 16.60
N ASP A 46 9.47 15.62 15.49
CA ASP A 46 8.47 16.42 14.76
C ASP A 46 7.43 15.53 14.06
N ALA A 47 7.85 14.44 13.44
CA ALA A 47 6.96 13.46 12.83
C ALA A 47 6.01 12.84 13.86
N GLU A 48 6.50 12.49 15.06
CA GLU A 48 5.66 12.00 16.15
C GLU A 48 4.60 13.01 16.59
N ARG A 49 4.99 14.28 16.75
CA ARG A 49 4.04 15.34 17.11
C ARG A 49 2.94 15.48 16.06
N ILE A 50 3.31 15.50 14.78
CA ILE A 50 2.36 15.58 13.66
C ILE A 50 1.47 14.33 13.63
N ALA A 51 2.03 13.13 13.85
CA ALA A 51 1.28 11.89 13.90
C ALA A 51 0.20 11.94 14.97
N ARG A 52 0.54 12.40 16.19
CA ARG A 52 -0.42 12.54 17.31
C ARG A 52 -1.58 13.48 16.98
N GLU A 53 -1.35 14.53 16.20
CA GLU A 53 -2.40 15.42 15.73
C GLU A 53 -3.31 14.76 14.69
N ILE A 54 -2.74 13.93 13.81
CA ILE A 54 -3.47 13.22 12.76
C ILE A 54 -4.24 12.03 13.35
N GLU A 55 -3.67 11.28 14.30
CA GLU A 55 -4.32 10.18 15.02
C GLU A 55 -5.68 10.62 15.58
N LYS A 56 -5.76 11.80 16.19
CA LYS A 56 -7.02 12.36 16.72
C LYS A 56 -8.06 12.62 15.63
N GLN A 57 -7.61 13.08 14.45
CA GLN A 57 -8.49 13.39 13.34
C GLN A 57 -8.99 12.11 12.65
N VAL A 58 -8.08 11.17 12.38
CA VAL A 58 -8.38 9.85 11.82
C VAL A 58 -9.33 9.08 12.74
N ALA A 59 -9.07 9.06 14.05
CA ALA A 59 -9.94 8.43 15.04
C ALA A 59 -11.37 8.98 14.97
N LYS A 60 -11.50 10.31 14.88
CA LYS A 60 -12.81 10.97 14.74
C LYS A 60 -13.50 10.64 13.41
N LEU A 61 -12.75 10.61 12.30
CA LEU A 61 -13.29 10.30 10.98
C LEU A 61 -13.80 8.85 10.90
N ARG A 62 -13.05 7.91 11.49
CA ARG A 62 -13.38 6.48 11.49
C ARG A 62 -14.35 6.09 12.60
N GLY A 63 -14.57 6.95 13.60
CA GLY A 63 -15.37 6.62 14.78
C GLY A 63 -14.75 5.52 15.65
N LEU A 64 -13.42 5.37 15.60
CA LEU A 64 -12.65 4.37 16.33
C LEU A 64 -11.54 5.06 17.12
N GLU A 65 -11.23 4.58 18.32
CA GLU A 65 -10.14 5.08 19.13
C GLU A 65 -8.86 4.27 18.90
N PHE A 66 -7.69 4.92 18.90
CA PHE A 66 -6.42 4.19 18.98
C PHE A 66 -6.30 3.54 20.37
N LEU A 67 -6.06 2.23 20.40
CA LEU A 67 -5.85 1.45 21.61
C LEU A 67 -4.48 1.71 22.24
N HIS A 68 -3.49 2.01 21.38
CA HIS A 68 -2.17 2.47 21.79
C HIS A 68 -1.59 3.45 20.76
N PRO A 69 -0.67 4.33 21.17
CA PRO A 69 0.05 5.21 20.26
C PRO A 69 0.75 4.42 19.14
N THR A 70 0.72 4.94 17.91
CA THR A 70 1.51 4.40 16.80
C THR A 70 2.96 4.84 16.95
N GLN A 71 3.90 3.91 16.80
CA GLN A 71 5.34 4.22 16.76
C GLN A 71 5.68 4.87 15.41
N ILE A 72 6.54 5.87 15.41
CA ILE A 72 6.94 6.58 14.19
C ILE A 72 8.44 6.39 13.99
N GLY A 73 8.83 6.02 12.78
CA GLY A 73 10.23 6.01 12.34
C GLY A 73 10.40 6.79 11.06
N VAL A 74 11.64 7.19 10.77
CA VAL A 74 12.00 7.84 9.51
C VAL A 74 13.06 6.97 8.81
N HIS A 75 12.86 6.74 7.52
CA HIS A 75 13.75 5.97 6.65
C HIS A 75 14.33 6.86 5.55
N ASP A 76 15.57 6.61 5.18
CA ASP A 76 16.11 7.09 3.90
C ASP A 76 15.63 6.22 2.72
N ARG A 77 15.90 6.67 1.48
CA ARG A 77 15.50 5.92 0.28
C ARG A 77 16.22 4.58 0.11
N GLU A 78 17.44 4.45 0.62
CA GLU A 78 18.20 3.18 0.56
C GLU A 78 17.65 2.16 1.55
N GLU A 79 17.24 2.61 2.73
CA GLU A 79 16.55 1.81 3.74
C GLU A 79 15.18 1.35 3.24
N LEU A 80 14.42 2.23 2.61
CA LEU A 80 13.18 1.85 1.91
C LEU A 80 13.48 0.77 0.87
N ARG A 81 14.43 0.98 -0.04
CA ARG A 81 14.74 0.00 -1.08
C ARG A 81 15.14 -1.36 -0.48
N ARG A 82 15.96 -1.38 0.57
CA ARG A 82 16.32 -2.63 1.28
C ARG A 82 15.10 -3.32 1.86
N PHE A 83 14.19 -2.56 2.49
CA PHE A 83 12.93 -3.08 3.01
C PHE A 83 12.07 -3.69 1.90
N LEU A 84 11.87 -2.97 0.78
CA LEU A 84 11.06 -3.45 -0.35
C LEU A 84 11.63 -4.74 -0.97
N VAL A 85 12.95 -4.83 -1.13
CA VAL A 85 13.64 -6.03 -1.66
C VAL A 85 13.43 -7.24 -0.75
N ASP A 86 13.61 -7.04 0.56
CA ASP A 86 13.50 -8.11 1.54
C ASP A 86 12.07 -8.62 1.64
N GLU A 87 11.09 -7.73 1.78
CA GLU A 87 9.68 -8.14 1.83
C GLU A 87 9.21 -8.78 0.52
N MET A 88 9.59 -8.25 -0.65
CA MET A 88 9.25 -8.91 -1.92
C MET A 88 9.82 -10.33 -2.00
N SER A 89 11.06 -10.54 -1.54
CA SER A 89 11.70 -11.85 -1.53
C SER A 89 11.00 -12.86 -0.60
N ARG A 90 10.40 -12.37 0.49
CA ARG A 90 9.63 -13.21 1.43
C ARG A 90 8.27 -13.61 0.86
N GLU A 91 7.59 -12.68 0.22
CA GLU A 91 6.20 -12.86 -0.23
C GLU A 91 6.08 -13.54 -1.59
N LEU A 92 7.09 -13.35 -2.43
CA LEU A 92 7.17 -13.92 -3.74
C LEU A 92 8.54 -14.55 -3.95
N PRO A 93 8.66 -15.85 -3.65
CA PRO A 93 9.86 -16.61 -3.94
C PRO A 93 10.28 -16.42 -5.40
N LYS A 94 11.59 -16.37 -5.64
CA LYS A 94 12.17 -16.05 -6.94
C LYS A 94 11.63 -16.90 -8.09
N GLU A 95 11.42 -18.19 -7.85
CA GLU A 95 10.85 -19.09 -8.86
C GLU A 95 9.42 -18.69 -9.25
N ALA A 96 8.59 -18.35 -8.26
CA ALA A 96 7.22 -17.88 -8.50
C ALA A 96 7.21 -16.56 -9.28
N LEU A 97 8.08 -15.61 -8.93
CA LEU A 97 8.23 -14.35 -9.66
C LEU A 97 8.56 -14.58 -11.13
N LEU A 98 9.52 -15.47 -11.41
CA LEU A 98 9.95 -15.79 -12.78
C LEU A 98 8.84 -16.50 -13.58
N ASP A 99 8.09 -17.40 -12.94
CA ASP A 99 6.98 -18.08 -13.59
C ASP A 99 5.83 -17.11 -13.91
N GLN A 100 5.56 -16.14 -13.03
CA GLN A 100 4.60 -15.07 -13.30
C GLN A 100 5.05 -14.15 -14.42
N GLN A 101 6.32 -13.72 -14.41
CA GLN A 101 6.88 -12.93 -15.50
C GLN A 101 6.72 -13.65 -16.84
N ARG A 102 7.08 -14.95 -16.91
CA ARG A 102 6.93 -15.75 -18.12
C ARG A 102 5.48 -15.85 -18.56
N ALA A 103 4.56 -16.14 -17.64
CA ALA A 103 3.15 -16.24 -17.95
C ALA A 103 2.60 -14.91 -18.50
N MET A 104 2.95 -13.79 -17.88
CA MET A 104 2.50 -12.48 -18.33
C MET A 104 3.07 -12.08 -19.69
N ILE A 105 4.34 -12.40 -19.97
CA ILE A 105 4.94 -12.20 -21.30
C ILE A 105 4.23 -13.07 -22.34
N LEU A 106 4.01 -14.36 -22.03
CA LEU A 106 3.33 -15.29 -22.95
C LEU A 106 1.88 -14.87 -23.26
N LEU A 107 1.19 -14.26 -22.29
CA LEU A 107 -0.16 -13.73 -22.46
C LEU A 107 -0.19 -12.36 -23.14
N GLY A 108 0.96 -11.76 -23.46
CA GLY A 108 1.08 -10.43 -24.06
C GLY A 108 0.74 -9.29 -23.10
N LEU A 109 0.74 -9.55 -21.79
CA LEU A 109 0.48 -8.57 -20.73
C LEU A 109 1.74 -7.76 -20.39
N LEU A 110 2.91 -8.35 -20.60
CA LEU A 110 4.21 -7.68 -20.48
C LEU A 110 5.00 -7.77 -21.80
N PRO A 111 5.76 -6.73 -22.18
CA PRO A 111 6.71 -6.81 -23.27
C PRO A 111 7.75 -7.93 -23.09
N GLU A 112 8.25 -8.47 -24.19
CA GLU A 112 9.41 -9.37 -24.14
C GLU A 112 10.62 -8.66 -23.51
N GLY A 113 11.35 -9.39 -22.65
CA GLY A 113 12.53 -8.85 -21.96
C GLY A 113 12.24 -8.01 -20.71
N THR A 114 10.97 -7.81 -20.34
CA THR A 114 10.63 -7.15 -19.06
C THR A 114 11.25 -7.90 -17.88
N GLN A 115 11.93 -7.16 -17.00
CA GLN A 115 12.42 -7.63 -15.70
C GLN A 115 11.39 -7.25 -14.64
N LEU A 116 10.52 -8.20 -14.27
CA LEU A 116 9.36 -7.94 -13.42
C LEU A 116 9.77 -7.50 -12.01
N GLU A 117 10.85 -8.09 -11.48
CA GLU A 117 11.40 -7.72 -10.16
C GLU A 117 11.75 -6.22 -10.10
N SER A 118 12.60 -5.76 -11.02
CA SER A 118 13.03 -4.37 -11.10
C SER A 118 11.86 -3.44 -11.36
N LEU A 119 10.95 -3.81 -12.27
CA LEU A 119 9.77 -3.03 -12.57
C LEU A 119 8.92 -2.76 -11.31
N ILE A 120 8.69 -3.79 -10.49
CA ILE A 120 7.90 -3.67 -9.26
C ILE A 120 8.67 -2.84 -8.22
N LEU A 121 9.95 -3.10 -8.02
CA LEU A 121 10.76 -2.35 -7.05
C LEU A 121 10.88 -0.87 -7.40
N ASP A 122 11.09 -0.56 -8.66
CA ASP A 122 11.23 0.83 -9.13
C ASP A 122 9.89 1.55 -8.99
N LEU A 123 8.77 0.89 -9.34
CA LEU A 123 7.43 1.42 -9.10
C LEU A 123 7.22 1.74 -7.61
N LEU A 124 7.41 0.77 -6.73
CA LEU A 124 7.12 0.93 -5.30
C LEU A 124 8.08 1.92 -4.62
N SER A 125 9.35 1.99 -5.05
CA SER A 125 10.31 2.97 -4.54
C SER A 125 9.94 4.42 -4.90
N GLU A 126 9.24 4.62 -6.02
CA GLU A 126 8.75 5.94 -6.42
C GLU A 126 7.45 6.32 -5.69
N GLN A 127 6.58 5.34 -5.41
CA GLN A 127 5.26 5.59 -4.82
C GLN A 127 5.29 5.84 -3.31
N VAL A 128 6.21 5.21 -2.60
CA VAL A 128 6.16 5.18 -1.14
C VAL A 128 6.73 6.47 -0.55
N ALA A 129 5.84 7.35 -0.09
CA ALA A 129 6.17 8.49 0.75
C ALA A 129 6.18 8.13 2.26
N GLY A 130 5.60 6.98 2.61
CA GLY A 130 5.56 6.39 3.93
C GLY A 130 4.74 5.10 3.89
N PHE A 131 4.89 4.25 4.91
CA PHE A 131 4.17 2.98 5.02
C PHE A 131 4.02 2.56 6.49
N TYR A 132 2.91 1.91 6.83
CA TYR A 132 2.71 1.23 8.09
C TYR A 132 3.20 -0.23 8.02
N ASP A 133 3.94 -0.66 9.03
CA ASP A 133 4.41 -2.04 9.19
C ASP A 133 3.67 -2.69 10.38
N PRO A 134 2.74 -3.62 10.16
CA PRO A 134 2.03 -4.32 11.21
C PRO A 134 2.90 -5.32 11.99
N LYS A 135 4.10 -5.71 11.53
CA LYS A 135 5.07 -6.47 12.36
C LYS A 135 5.55 -5.61 13.50
N LYS A 136 6.00 -4.41 13.13
CA LYS A 136 6.66 -3.48 14.02
C LYS A 136 5.67 -2.58 14.76
N LYS A 137 4.41 -2.59 14.32
CA LYS A 137 3.34 -1.69 14.79
C LYS A 137 3.79 -0.22 14.68
N ALA A 138 4.48 0.08 13.59
CA ALA A 138 5.18 1.35 13.38
C ALA A 138 4.90 1.89 11.98
N LEU A 139 4.74 3.20 11.89
CA LEU A 139 4.65 3.95 10.65
C LEU A 139 6.04 4.49 10.32
N PHE A 140 6.54 4.20 9.13
CA PHE A 140 7.80 4.69 8.62
C PHE A 140 7.58 5.75 7.54
N LEU A 141 8.16 6.93 7.74
CA LEU A 141 8.13 8.03 6.78
C LEU A 141 9.42 8.08 5.99
N ILE A 142 9.35 8.51 4.74
CA ILE A 142 10.56 8.80 3.98
C ILE A 142 11.05 10.21 4.30
N GLU A 143 12.36 10.35 4.53
CA GLU A 143 13.00 11.63 4.86
C GLU A 143 12.74 12.69 3.76
N LEU A 144 12.34 13.88 4.20
CA LEU A 144 12.10 15.04 3.33
C LEU A 144 13.36 15.89 3.21
N ALA A 145 13.54 16.55 2.07
CA ALA A 145 14.55 17.59 1.95
C ALA A 145 14.16 18.81 2.81
N GLU A 146 15.13 19.44 3.48
CA GLU A 146 14.88 20.63 4.29
C GLU A 146 14.18 21.74 3.49
N GLY A 147 13.06 22.26 4.02
CA GLY A 147 12.31 23.35 3.41
C GLY A 147 11.35 22.93 2.29
N ASP A 148 11.13 21.64 2.07
CA ASP A 148 10.15 21.13 1.10
C ASP A 148 8.70 21.20 1.63
N ALA A 149 8.10 22.39 1.54
CA ALA A 149 6.72 22.62 1.97
C ALA A 149 5.68 21.76 1.21
N ALA A 150 5.97 21.38 -0.03
CA ALA A 150 5.11 20.46 -0.79
C ALA A 150 5.23 19.04 -0.23
N GLY A 151 6.45 18.61 0.07
CA GLY A 151 6.76 17.37 0.77
C GLY A 151 6.10 17.28 2.16
N GLU A 152 6.11 18.36 2.95
CA GLU A 152 5.44 18.40 4.25
C GLU A 152 3.92 18.19 4.14
N LYS A 153 3.28 18.81 3.13
CA LYS A 153 1.85 18.61 2.86
C LYS A 153 1.58 17.16 2.47
N LEU A 154 2.38 16.62 1.54
CA LEU A 154 2.25 15.24 1.10
C LEU A 154 2.42 14.26 2.26
N GLN A 155 3.44 14.46 3.10
CA GLN A 155 3.70 13.62 4.26
C GLN A 155 2.52 13.61 5.22
N ARG A 156 1.87 14.75 5.48
CA ARG A 156 0.65 14.79 6.32
C ARG A 156 -0.51 14.00 5.70
N ILE A 157 -0.67 14.03 4.39
CA ILE A 157 -1.70 13.26 3.68
C ILE A 157 -1.38 11.76 3.77
N THR A 158 -0.14 11.37 3.45
CA THR A 158 0.35 10.00 3.59
C THR A 158 0.17 9.47 5.01
N MET A 159 0.57 10.24 6.04
CA MET A 159 0.36 9.87 7.44
C MET A 159 -1.11 9.61 7.76
N SER A 160 -2.05 10.36 7.16
CA SER A 160 -3.47 10.12 7.40
C SER A 160 -3.94 8.78 6.84
N HIS A 161 -3.40 8.32 5.71
CA HIS A 161 -3.65 6.98 5.15
C HIS A 161 -3.03 5.91 6.05
N GLU A 162 -1.73 6.03 6.34
CA GLU A 162 -0.97 5.04 7.11
C GLU A 162 -1.46 4.90 8.56
N LEU A 163 -1.89 5.99 9.19
CA LEU A 163 -2.49 5.92 10.53
C LEU A 163 -3.86 5.24 10.52
N VAL A 164 -4.58 5.23 9.38
CA VAL A 164 -5.78 4.39 9.27
C VAL A 164 -5.40 2.92 9.24
N HIS A 165 -4.33 2.52 8.56
CA HIS A 165 -3.83 1.15 8.64
C HIS A 165 -3.42 0.76 10.07
N ALA A 166 -2.73 1.65 10.78
CA ALA A 166 -2.42 1.43 12.19
C ALA A 166 -3.69 1.25 13.04
N LEU A 167 -4.72 2.07 12.81
CA LEU A 167 -6.00 1.96 13.50
C LEU A 167 -6.74 0.66 13.13
N GLN A 168 -6.76 0.29 11.86
CA GLN A 168 -7.37 -0.95 11.39
C GLN A 168 -6.68 -2.17 12.02
N ASP A 169 -5.36 -2.20 12.07
CA ASP A 169 -4.61 -3.30 12.64
C ASP A 169 -4.85 -3.47 14.14
N GLN A 170 -4.94 -2.37 14.88
CA GLN A 170 -5.28 -2.39 16.31
C GLN A 170 -6.67 -2.99 16.60
N HIS A 171 -7.64 -2.82 15.70
CA HIS A 171 -9.01 -3.28 15.90
C HIS A 171 -9.32 -4.62 15.22
N PHE A 172 -8.66 -4.95 14.11
CA PHE A 172 -9.08 -6.03 13.23
C PHE A 172 -7.99 -7.06 12.92
N ASP A 173 -6.74 -6.86 13.37
CA ASP A 173 -5.60 -7.76 13.12
C ASP A 173 -5.43 -8.00 11.60
N LEU A 174 -4.80 -7.03 10.92
CA LEU A 174 -4.69 -7.05 9.46
C LEU A 174 -3.92 -8.29 8.98
N GLU A 175 -2.93 -8.74 9.76
CA GLU A 175 -2.15 -9.93 9.47
C GLU A 175 -3.05 -11.18 9.41
N LYS A 176 -4.00 -11.29 10.33
CA LYS A 176 -4.97 -12.39 10.32
C LYS A 176 -5.96 -12.28 9.17
N LEU A 177 -6.41 -11.08 8.81
CA LEU A 177 -7.33 -10.88 7.69
C LEU A 177 -6.68 -11.26 6.34
N LEU A 178 -5.38 -10.99 6.20
CA LEU A 178 -4.61 -11.26 4.99
C LEU A 178 -3.96 -12.65 4.96
N ALA A 179 -4.10 -13.45 6.02
CA ALA A 179 -3.69 -14.85 6.08
C ALA A 179 -4.61 -15.79 5.26
N ILE A 180 -4.94 -15.40 4.03
CA ILE A 180 -5.71 -16.18 3.07
C ILE A 180 -4.72 -16.89 2.14
N GLU A 181 -4.84 -18.22 2.05
CA GLU A 181 -4.04 -19.04 1.15
C GLU A 181 -4.90 -19.53 -0.02
N ASP A 182 -4.33 -19.47 -1.22
CA ASP A 182 -4.86 -20.10 -2.45
C ASP A 182 -6.21 -19.54 -2.97
N ASP A 183 -6.54 -18.27 -2.71
CA ASP A 183 -7.71 -17.56 -3.26
C ASP A 183 -7.41 -16.08 -3.53
N ASP A 184 -7.00 -15.78 -4.76
CA ASP A 184 -6.56 -14.43 -5.14
C ASP A 184 -7.71 -13.42 -5.23
N ASP A 185 -8.92 -13.87 -5.59
CA ASP A 185 -10.11 -13.01 -5.62
C ASP A 185 -10.47 -12.56 -4.20
N ARG A 186 -10.43 -13.50 -3.24
CA ARG A 186 -10.69 -13.19 -1.84
C ARG A 186 -9.61 -12.31 -1.22
N VAL A 187 -8.34 -12.56 -1.54
CA VAL A 187 -7.22 -11.68 -1.13
C VAL A 187 -7.47 -10.26 -1.64
N THR A 188 -7.76 -10.12 -2.94
CA THR A 188 -8.00 -8.82 -3.59
C THR A 188 -9.20 -8.09 -2.97
N ALA A 189 -10.28 -8.82 -2.68
CA ALA A 189 -11.47 -8.26 -2.05
C ALA A 189 -11.18 -7.72 -0.64
N VAL A 190 -10.46 -8.48 0.20
CA VAL A 190 -10.08 -8.03 1.55
C VAL A 190 -9.16 -6.82 1.48
N LYS A 191 -8.15 -6.84 0.59
CA LYS A 191 -7.23 -5.71 0.38
C LYS A 191 -7.96 -4.46 -0.06
N SER A 192 -8.88 -4.59 -0.99
CA SER A 192 -9.67 -3.46 -1.49
C SER A 192 -10.51 -2.81 -0.38
N VAL A 193 -11.01 -3.56 0.60
CA VAL A 193 -11.69 -2.97 1.77
C VAL A 193 -10.70 -2.23 2.67
N ILE A 194 -9.53 -2.81 2.92
CA ILE A 194 -8.47 -2.22 3.78
C ILE A 194 -7.95 -0.91 3.17
N GLU A 195 -7.49 -0.95 1.93
CA GLU A 195 -6.94 0.21 1.20
C GLU A 195 -8.01 1.24 0.87
N GLY A 196 -9.21 0.77 0.52
CA GLY A 196 -10.34 1.65 0.24
C GLY A 196 -10.78 2.47 1.44
N ASP A 197 -10.79 1.86 2.62
CA ASP A 197 -11.12 2.53 3.86
C ASP A 197 -10.05 3.57 4.27
N ALA A 198 -8.77 3.22 4.16
CA ALA A 198 -7.67 4.15 4.38
C ALA A 198 -7.70 5.32 3.40
N THR A 199 -7.91 5.02 2.12
CA THR A 199 -8.06 6.02 1.06
C THR A 199 -9.23 6.96 1.32
N LEU A 200 -10.39 6.42 1.71
CA LEU A 200 -11.57 7.22 2.01
C LEU A 200 -11.32 8.17 3.18
N ALA A 201 -10.73 7.67 4.26
CA ALA A 201 -10.40 8.48 5.42
C ALA A 201 -9.36 9.56 5.08
N MET A 202 -8.34 9.25 4.27
CA MET A 202 -7.36 10.21 3.76
C MET A 202 -8.03 11.32 2.93
N LEU A 203 -8.94 10.97 2.01
CA LEU A 203 -9.66 11.95 1.20
C LEU A 203 -10.55 12.86 2.05
N LEU A 204 -11.21 12.31 3.07
CA LEU A 204 -12.01 13.09 4.02
C LEU A 204 -11.13 13.99 4.91
N PHE A 205 -9.93 13.52 5.29
CA PHE A 205 -8.94 14.31 6.01
C PHE A 205 -8.48 15.52 5.18
N GLU A 206 -8.12 15.32 3.91
CA GLU A 206 -7.67 16.39 3.01
C GLU A 206 -8.80 17.36 2.64
N ALA A 207 -10.06 16.90 2.64
CA ALA A 207 -11.24 17.73 2.45
C ALA A 207 -11.52 18.73 3.60
N LYS A 208 -10.66 18.75 4.65
CA LYS A 208 -10.54 19.77 5.71
C LYS A 208 -11.87 20.41 6.14
N GLY A 209 -12.60 19.71 7.01
CA GLY A 209 -13.75 20.27 7.73
C GLY A 209 -15.09 20.19 7.01
N LEU A 210 -15.15 19.55 5.84
CA LEU A 210 -16.41 19.04 5.30
C LEU A 210 -17.01 18.02 6.28
N PRO A 211 -18.30 18.15 6.67
CA PRO A 211 -18.98 17.09 7.41
C PRO A 211 -18.86 15.78 6.64
N VAL A 212 -18.62 14.67 7.35
CA VAL A 212 -18.38 13.35 6.75
C VAL A 212 -19.52 12.99 5.78
N GLU A 213 -20.76 13.27 6.15
CA GLU A 213 -21.94 13.01 5.34
C GLU A 213 -21.92 13.76 4.01
N ARG A 214 -21.43 15.01 4.02
CA ARG A 214 -21.25 15.79 2.79
C ARG A 214 -20.08 15.29 1.97
N GLY A 215 -18.97 14.90 2.62
CA GLY A 215 -17.84 14.27 1.96
C GLY A 215 -18.25 13.00 1.20
N LEU A 216 -18.92 12.07 1.89
CA LEU A 216 -19.43 10.82 1.30
C LEU A 216 -20.39 11.04 0.13
N THR A 217 -21.17 12.14 0.14
CA THR A 217 -22.07 12.46 -0.97
C THR A 217 -21.31 12.98 -2.20
N LEU A 218 -20.24 13.76 -2.01
CA LEU A 218 -19.49 14.40 -3.09
C LEU A 218 -18.41 13.50 -3.67
N LEU A 219 -17.76 12.68 -2.83
CA LEU A 219 -16.60 11.87 -3.19
C LEU A 219 -16.84 10.88 -4.34
N PRO A 220 -18.01 10.21 -4.51
CA PRO A 220 -18.24 9.35 -5.68
C PRO A 220 -18.07 10.10 -7.01
N THR A 221 -18.72 11.26 -7.14
CA THR A 221 -18.57 12.16 -8.30
C THR A 221 -17.15 12.69 -8.45
N THR A 222 -16.48 12.99 -7.35
CA THR A 222 -15.08 13.42 -7.36
C THR A 222 -14.14 12.31 -7.82
N LEU A 223 -14.33 11.06 -7.37
CA LEU A 223 -13.54 9.90 -7.75
C LEU A 223 -13.74 9.53 -9.23
N ASP A 224 -14.97 9.64 -9.73
CA ASP A 224 -15.26 9.44 -11.16
C ASP A 224 -14.61 10.52 -12.04
N GLY A 225 -14.57 11.77 -11.57
CA GLY A 225 -13.87 12.88 -12.23
C GLY A 225 -12.35 12.84 -12.09
N LEU A 226 -11.83 12.30 -10.97
CA LEU A 226 -10.41 12.13 -10.70
C LEU A 226 -9.79 11.08 -11.61
N LYS A 227 -10.49 9.98 -11.91
CA LYS A 227 -9.92 8.88 -12.72
C LYS A 227 -9.32 9.33 -14.07
N PRO A 228 -10.00 10.11 -14.93
CA PRO A 228 -9.39 10.65 -16.14
C PRO A 228 -8.37 11.76 -15.86
N MET A 229 -8.50 12.52 -14.77
CA MET A 229 -7.58 13.60 -14.42
C MET A 229 -6.23 13.06 -13.90
N LEU A 230 -6.26 12.02 -13.06
CA LEU A 230 -5.10 11.27 -12.59
C LEU A 230 -4.35 10.64 -13.76
N ALA A 231 -5.08 10.05 -14.71
CA ALA A 231 -4.47 9.50 -15.93
C ALA A 231 -3.82 10.56 -16.83
N MET A 232 -4.27 11.82 -16.78
CA MET A 232 -3.77 12.92 -17.63
C MET A 232 -2.73 13.82 -16.94
N ALA A 233 -2.75 13.91 -15.61
CA ALA A 233 -1.84 14.75 -14.81
C ALA A 233 -0.57 14.02 -14.35
N GLY A 234 -0.36 12.78 -14.81
CA GLY A 234 0.79 11.98 -14.36
C GLY A 234 0.58 11.31 -13.00
N GLY A 235 -0.67 11.12 -12.56
CA GLY A 235 -1.03 10.32 -11.40
C GLY A 235 -1.42 11.09 -10.13
N GLY A 236 -1.64 10.36 -9.02
CA GLY A 236 -2.24 10.87 -7.78
C GLY A 236 -1.28 11.31 -6.68
N GLY A 237 0.01 11.44 -7.01
CA GLY A 237 1.07 11.70 -6.02
C GLY A 237 0.79 12.92 -5.13
N GLU A 238 0.23 14.01 -5.67
CA GLU A 238 -0.13 15.21 -4.88
C GLU A 238 -1.26 14.99 -3.85
N LEU A 239 -2.01 13.90 -4.01
CA LEU A 239 -3.10 13.47 -3.13
C LEU A 239 -2.70 12.28 -2.25
N GLY A 240 -1.43 11.89 -2.22
CA GLY A 240 -0.97 10.69 -1.51
C GLY A 240 -1.46 9.37 -2.13
N LEU A 241 -1.99 9.42 -3.35
CA LEU A 241 -2.41 8.24 -4.12
C LEU A 241 -1.29 7.80 -5.07
N PRO A 242 -1.30 6.54 -5.54
CA PRO A 242 -0.36 6.11 -6.57
C PRO A 242 -0.36 7.05 -7.80
N GLY A 243 0.82 7.52 -8.22
CA GLY A 243 1.09 8.39 -9.37
C GLY A 243 2.54 8.37 -9.85
N GLY A 244 3.00 9.39 -10.56
CA GLY A 244 4.40 9.50 -11.00
C GLY A 244 4.74 8.80 -12.30
N ASP A 245 5.96 9.02 -12.77
CA ASP A 245 6.45 8.59 -14.07
C ASP A 245 6.59 7.07 -14.14
N ALA A 246 7.01 6.40 -13.06
CA ALA A 246 7.06 4.94 -13.01
C ALA A 246 5.67 4.33 -13.17
N LEU A 247 4.64 4.85 -12.50
CA LEU A 247 3.28 4.31 -12.63
C LEU A 247 2.72 4.52 -14.03
N MET A 248 2.97 5.67 -14.64
CA MET A 248 2.50 6.01 -15.98
C MET A 248 3.18 5.21 -17.09
N SER A 249 4.45 4.83 -16.89
CA SER A 249 5.22 4.02 -17.84
C SER A 249 5.08 2.51 -17.59
N THR A 250 4.52 2.11 -16.45
CA THR A 250 4.33 0.71 -16.06
C THR A 250 3.23 0.04 -16.92
N PRO A 251 3.44 -1.21 -17.38
CA PRO A 251 2.41 -1.99 -18.05
C PRO A 251 1.10 -2.07 -17.25
N ARG A 252 -0.03 -1.90 -17.94
CA ARG A 252 -1.37 -1.81 -17.32
C ARG A 252 -1.72 -2.97 -16.40
N VAL A 253 -1.27 -4.19 -16.68
CA VAL A 253 -1.51 -5.35 -15.81
C VAL A 253 -0.99 -5.14 -14.37
N ILE A 254 0.07 -4.35 -14.21
CA ILE A 254 0.65 -4.00 -12.91
C ILE A 254 -0.01 -2.72 -12.37
N ALA A 255 -0.09 -1.67 -13.19
CA ALA A 255 -0.64 -0.38 -12.76
C ALA A 255 -2.12 -0.46 -12.37
N ASP A 256 -2.96 -1.12 -13.18
CA ASP A 256 -4.39 -1.29 -12.90
C ASP A 256 -4.59 -2.14 -11.64
N GLY A 257 -3.72 -3.14 -11.41
CA GLY A 257 -3.74 -3.96 -10.20
C GLY A 257 -3.49 -3.15 -8.93
N LEU A 258 -2.47 -2.27 -8.94
CA LEU A 258 -2.19 -1.36 -7.82
C LEU A 258 -3.35 -0.41 -7.57
N ILE A 259 -3.80 0.31 -8.59
CA ILE A 259 -4.81 1.38 -8.47
C ILE A 259 -6.18 0.82 -8.06
N PHE A 260 -6.50 -0.41 -8.47
CA PHE A 260 -7.79 -1.03 -8.20
C PHE A 260 -8.11 -1.07 -6.70
N GLU A 261 -7.18 -1.53 -5.87
CA GLU A 261 -7.41 -1.74 -4.43
C GLU A 261 -7.72 -0.42 -3.71
N TYR A 262 -7.10 0.69 -4.14
CA TYR A 262 -7.36 2.03 -3.61
C TYR A 262 -8.70 2.57 -4.12
N MET A 263 -8.89 2.60 -5.45
CA MET A 263 -9.99 3.33 -6.07
C MET A 263 -11.30 2.56 -6.07
N ALA A 264 -11.27 1.28 -6.44
CA ALA A 264 -12.46 0.43 -6.38
C ALA A 264 -12.82 0.13 -4.92
N GLY A 265 -11.82 -0.06 -4.06
CA GLY A 265 -11.97 -0.16 -2.62
C GLY A 265 -12.69 1.04 -2.02
N ALA A 266 -12.19 2.26 -2.25
CA ALA A 266 -12.81 3.47 -1.68
C ALA A 266 -14.25 3.64 -2.14
N LYS A 267 -14.55 3.35 -3.42
CA LYS A 267 -15.94 3.35 -3.94
C LYS A 267 -16.82 2.33 -3.22
N PHE A 268 -16.30 1.13 -2.97
CA PHE A 268 -17.02 0.11 -2.22
C PHE A 268 -17.30 0.58 -0.79
N CYS A 269 -16.31 1.16 -0.10
CA CYS A 269 -16.45 1.70 1.26
C CYS A 269 -17.41 2.90 1.34
N ILE A 270 -17.52 3.73 0.29
CA ILE A 270 -18.51 4.83 0.28
C ILE A 270 -19.94 4.28 0.12
N ALA A 271 -20.12 3.17 -0.59
CA ALA A 271 -21.42 2.62 -0.92
C ALA A 271 -22.06 1.76 0.19
N ASN A 272 -21.31 1.42 1.26
CA ASN A 272 -21.73 0.51 2.33
C ASN A 272 -21.46 1.11 3.71
#